data_AF-A0A7W5HIS5-F1
#
_entry.id   AF-A0A7W5HIS5-F1
#
_cell.length_a   1.000
_cell.length_b   1.000
_cell.length_c   1.000
_cell.angle_alpha   90.00
_cell.angle_beta   90.00
_cell.angle_gamma   90.00
#
_symmetry.space_group_name_H-M   'P 1'
#
loop_
_entity.id
_entity.type
_entity.pdbx_description
1 polymer ?
#
loop_
_entity_poly.entity_id
_entity_poly.type
_entity_poly.pdbx_seq_one_letter_code
_entity_poly.pdbx_strand_id
1 'polypeptide(L)'
;MYVDEAIEHASERDVLAALVDSLLYAGTGASIFANFHIGGRQMDCLIATDALTLVVEAKHFSRRVRGKVNGLWQMRAAGSVWKHVGNSYLQHLARSTR
;
A
#
# COMPACT_ATOMS: atom_id res chain seq x y z
N MET A 1 9.55 0.35 15.41
CA MET A 1 9.48 0.58 13.96
C MET A 1 10.89 0.49 13.40
N TYR A 2 11.06 -0.16 12.25
CA TYR A 2 12.30 -0.30 11.52
C TYR A 2 12.13 0.25 10.10
N VAL A 3 13.13 0.97 9.60
CA VAL A 3 13.19 1.50 8.24
C VAL A 3 14.55 1.14 7.68
N ASP A 4 14.58 0.44 6.54
CA ASP A 4 15.84 0.06 5.88
C ASP A 4 16.31 1.21 4.98
N GLU A 5 15.56 1.50 3.92
CA GLU A 5 15.83 2.60 3.00
C GLU A 5 14.94 3.83 3.24
N ALA A 6 15.40 5.01 2.80
CA ALA A 6 14.63 6.24 2.95
C ALA A 6 13.30 6.18 2.17
N ILE A 7 12.20 6.57 2.81
CA ILE A 7 10.87 6.63 2.19
C ILE A 7 10.79 7.89 1.29
N GLU A 8 11.05 7.72 0.00
CA GLU A 8 11.14 8.82 -0.96
C GLU A 8 9.77 9.38 -1.38
N HIS A 9 8.77 8.50 -1.48
CA HIS A 9 7.46 8.88 -2.01
C HIS A 9 6.54 9.44 -0.92
N ALA A 10 5.93 10.60 -1.19
CA ALA A 10 4.98 11.24 -0.26
C ALA A 10 3.80 10.33 0.08
N SER A 11 3.29 9.57 -0.90
CA SER A 11 2.19 8.63 -0.69
C SER A 11 2.53 7.51 0.30
N GLU A 12 3.78 7.04 0.33
CA GLU A 12 4.21 6.04 1.31
C GLU A 12 4.26 6.63 2.71
N ARG A 13 4.76 7.87 2.84
CA ARG A 13 4.76 8.61 4.12
C ARG A 13 3.35 8.83 4.64
N ASP A 14 2.43 9.25 3.77
CA ASP A 14 1.02 9.48 4.14
C ASP A 14 0.35 8.19 4.60
N VAL A 15 0.58 7.08 3.89
CA VAL A 15 0.06 5.75 4.27
C VAL A 15 0.62 5.31 5.62
N LEU A 16 1.93 5.43 5.82
CA LEU A 16 2.58 5.06 7.07
C LEU A 16 2.06 5.90 8.25
N ALA A 17 1.92 7.21 8.08
CA ALA A 17 1.37 8.10 9.11
C ALA A 17 -0.06 7.69 9.50
N ALA A 18 -0.93 7.46 8.52
CA ALA A 18 -2.30 7.02 8.76
C ALA A 18 -2.37 5.66 9.47
N LEU A 19 -1.45 4.74 9.16
CA LEU A 19 -1.36 3.43 9.82
C LEU A 19 -0.92 3.57 11.28
N VAL A 20 0.10 4.40 11.55
CA VAL A 20 0.55 4.69 12.93
C VAL A 20 -0.57 5.34 13.74
N ASP A 21 -1.26 6.34 13.18
CA ASP A 21 -2.39 6.99 13.86
C ASP A 21 -3.51 5.99 14.18
N SER A 22 -3.81 5.07 13.26
CA SER A 22 -4.81 4.02 13.47
C SER A 22 -4.42 3.04 14.58
N LEU A 23 -3.15 2.64 14.64
CA LEU A 23 -2.63 1.76 15.69
C LEU A 23 -2.63 2.43 17.06
N LEU A 24 -2.24 3.72 17.12
CA LEU A 24 -2.28 4.52 18.34
C LEU A 24 -3.72 4.70 18.84
N TYR A 25 -4.65 5.04 17.95
CA TYR A 25 -6.07 5.17 18.28
C TYR A 25 -6.65 3.86 18.81
N ALA A 26 -6.24 2.72 18.24
CA ALA A 26 -6.67 1.40 18.68
C ALA A 26 -5.93 0.89 19.93
N GLY A 27 -4.91 1.60 20.44
CA GLY A 27 -4.07 1.15 21.55
C GLY A 27 -3.34 -0.17 21.28
N THR A 28 -3.07 -0.49 20.02
CA THR A 28 -2.55 -1.79 19.60
C THR A 28 -1.02 -1.72 19.44
N GLY A 29 -0.31 -2.57 20.16
CA GLY A 29 1.12 -2.76 19.97
C GLY A 29 1.42 -3.39 18.61
N ALA A 30 2.38 -2.84 17.87
CA ALA A 30 2.74 -3.35 16.55
C ALA A 30 4.24 -3.24 16.27
N SER A 31 4.75 -4.22 15.54
CA SER A 31 6.04 -4.13 14.86
C SER A 31 5.82 -3.66 13.43
N ILE A 32 6.46 -2.54 13.07
CA ILE A 32 6.34 -1.94 11.74
C ILE A 32 7.71 -1.99 11.07
N PHE A 33 7.75 -2.53 9.85
CA PHE A 33 8.90 -2.54 8.96
C PHE A 33 8.52 -1.73 7.72
N ALA A 34 9.24 -0.67 7.41
CA ALA A 34 8.98 0.16 6.24
C ALA A 34 10.17 0.12 5.28
N ASN A 35 9.84 0.19 4.00
CA ASN A 35 10.78 0.30 2.89
C ASN A 35 11.97 -0.68 2.98
N PHE A 36 11.66 -1.95 3.19
CA PHE A 36 12.63 -3.01 3.47
C PHE A 36 12.67 -4.04 2.35
N HIS A 37 13.79 -4.75 2.25
CA HIS A 37 13.96 -5.81 1.26
C HIS A 37 13.75 -7.20 1.86
N ILE A 38 13.01 -8.06 1.14
CA ILE A 38 12.90 -9.48 1.45
C ILE A 38 12.90 -10.29 0.15
N GLY A 39 13.77 -11.30 0.07
CA GLY A 39 13.87 -12.16 -1.12
C GLY A 39 14.18 -11.40 -2.41
N GLY A 40 14.94 -10.30 -2.33
CA GLY A 40 15.29 -9.46 -3.49
C GLY A 40 14.17 -8.53 -3.97
N ARG A 41 13.07 -8.40 -3.21
CA ARG A 41 11.99 -7.46 -3.51
C ARG A 41 11.83 -6.45 -2.38
N GLN A 42 11.70 -5.18 -2.76
CA GLN A 42 11.34 -4.09 -1.85
C GLN A 42 9.87 -4.17 -1.46
N MET A 43 9.59 -3.92 -0.19
CA MET A 43 8.24 -3.84 0.39
C MET A 43 8.07 -2.48 1.04
N ASP A 44 7.00 -1.77 0.67
CA ASP A 44 6.76 -0.42 1.19
C ASP A 44 6.49 -0.45 2.70
N CYS A 45 5.65 -1.39 3.18
CA CYS A 45 5.34 -1.52 4.60
C CYS A 45 4.84 -2.93 4.97
N LEU A 46 5.28 -3.42 6.13
CA LEU A 46 4.74 -4.57 6.84
C LEU A 46 4.40 -4.16 8.27
N ILE A 47 3.21 -4.54 8.72
CA ILE A 47 2.74 -4.35 10.09
C ILE A 47 2.41 -5.72 10.67
N ALA A 48 3.00 -6.04 11.81
CA ALA A 48 2.67 -7.22 12.59
C ALA A 48 2.13 -6.81 13.95
N THR A 49 0.94 -7.29 14.29
CA THR A 49 0.35 -7.25 15.63
C THR A 49 0.26 -8.67 16.19
N ASP A 50 -0.27 -8.83 17.39
CA ASP A 50 -0.60 -10.14 17.97
C ASP A 50 -1.71 -10.88 17.20
N ALA A 51 -2.62 -10.14 16.55
CA ALA A 51 -3.78 -10.68 15.85
C ALA A 51 -3.59 -10.86 14.34
N LEU A 52 -2.72 -10.06 13.69
CA LEU A 52 -2.59 -10.08 12.24
C LEU A 52 -1.22 -9.62 11.74
N THR A 53 -0.90 -10.00 10.50
CA THR A 53 0.17 -9.40 9.71
C THR A 53 -0.41 -8.81 8.44
N LEU A 54 -0.09 -7.54 8.17
CA LEU A 54 -0.51 -6.80 6.99
C LEU A 54 0.72 -6.40 6.17
N VAL A 55 0.68 -6.66 4.87
CA VAL A 55 1.63 -6.10 3.91
C VAL A 55 0.91 -5.02 3.12
N VAL A 56 1.47 -3.81 3.12
CA VAL A 56 0.90 -2.63 2.45
C VAL A 56 1.87 -2.18 1.38
N GLU A 57 1.34 -2.01 0.17
CA GLU A 57 2.05 -1.46 -0.97
C GLU A 57 1.35 -0.17 -1.38
N ALA A 58 2.01 0.97 -1.16
CA ALA A 58 1.47 2.29 -1.44
C ALA A 58 1.71 2.62 -2.92
N LYS A 59 0.63 2.81 -3.68
CA LYS A 59 0.73 3.22 -5.08
C LYS A 59 0.35 4.68 -5.25
N HIS A 60 1.27 5.44 -5.85
CA HIS A 60 0.99 6.81 -6.25
C HIS A 60 0.18 6.84 -7.55
N PHE A 61 -0.86 7.67 -7.57
CA PHE A 61 -1.61 7.99 -8.77
C PHE A 61 -1.66 9.51 -8.96
N SER A 62 -1.20 9.98 -10.11
CA SER A 62 -1.24 11.41 -10.47
C SER A 62 -2.66 11.93 -10.75
N ARG A 63 -3.66 11.04 -10.76
CA ARG A 63 -5.07 11.34 -11.05
C ARG A 63 -5.95 10.55 -10.11
N ARG A 64 -7.15 11.07 -9.82
CA ARG A 64 -8.12 10.41 -8.95
C ARG A 64 -8.43 9.00 -9.44
N VAL A 65 -8.33 8.02 -8.54
CA VAL A 65 -8.73 6.63 -8.76
C VAL A 65 -9.93 6.31 -7.89
N ARG A 66 -10.83 5.45 -8.38
CA ARG A 66 -11.94 4.86 -7.63
C ARG A 66 -12.05 3.37 -7.96
N GLY A 67 -12.54 2.57 -7.03
CA GLY A 67 -12.72 1.15 -7.26
C GLY A 67 -13.21 0.42 -6.02
N LYS A 68 -13.51 -0.87 -6.17
CA LYS A 68 -13.79 -1.77 -5.05
C LYS A 68 -12.48 -2.35 -4.51
N VAL A 69 -12.47 -2.72 -3.23
CA VAL A 69 -11.44 -3.60 -2.65
C VAL A 69 -11.38 -4.87 -3.51
N ASN A 70 -10.19 -5.24 -3.98
CA ASN A 70 -9.94 -6.40 -4.87
C ASN A 70 -10.77 -6.41 -6.18
N GLY A 71 -11.34 -5.26 -6.57
CA GLY A 71 -12.16 -5.15 -7.78
C GLY A 71 -11.50 -4.31 -8.87
N LEU A 72 -12.24 -4.06 -9.95
CA LEU A 72 -11.79 -3.19 -11.03
C LEU A 72 -11.63 -1.74 -10.53
N TRP A 73 -10.54 -1.11 -10.96
CA TRP A 73 -10.25 0.28 -10.66
C TRP A 73 -10.49 1.15 -11.89
N GLN A 74 -10.87 2.40 -11.65
CA GLN A 74 -11.05 3.41 -12.67
C GLN A 74 -10.26 4.65 -12.30
N MET A 75 -9.58 5.24 -13.27
CA MET A 75 -8.86 6.50 -13.13
C MET A 75 -9.56 7.60 -13.92
N ARG A 76 -9.63 8.80 -13.35
CA ARG A 76 -10.21 9.97 -14.03
C ARG A 76 -9.27 10.44 -15.14
N ALA A 77 -9.69 10.27 -16.39
CA ALA A 77 -9.05 10.79 -17.59
C ALA A 77 -9.34 12.29 -17.81
N ALA A 78 -8.77 12.88 -18.87
CA ALA A 78 -9.04 14.28 -19.22
C ALA A 78 -10.52 14.43 -19.62
N GLY A 79 -11.16 15.54 -19.26
CA GLY A 79 -12.56 15.78 -19.58
C GLY A 79 -13.58 14.99 -18.74
N SER A 80 -13.24 14.65 -17.48
CA SER A 80 -14.16 14.00 -16.52
C SER A 80 -14.58 12.56 -16.85
N VAL A 81 -14.00 11.94 -17.88
CA VAL A 81 -14.23 10.54 -18.23
C VAL A 81 -13.48 9.61 -17.27
N TRP A 82 -14.09 8.50 -16.85
CA TRP A 82 -13.44 7.46 -16.05
C TRP A 82 -13.00 6.30 -16.96
N LYS A 83 -11.71 5.94 -16.93
CA LYS A 83 -11.17 4.81 -17.70
C LYS A 83 -10.78 3.67 -16.76
N HIS A 84 -11.06 2.43 -17.16
CA HIS A 84 -10.59 1.25 -16.44
C HIS A 84 -9.07 1.20 -16.44
N VAL A 85 -8.52 0.93 -15.25
CA VAL A 85 -7.10 0.67 -15.05
C VAL A 85 -6.96 -0.66 -14.33
N GLY A 86 -5.89 -1.38 -14.62
CA GLY A 86 -5.62 -2.64 -13.93
C GLY A 86 -5.49 -2.39 -12.43
N ASN A 87 -6.18 -3.20 -11.63
CA ASN A 87 -5.95 -3.22 -10.19
C ASN A 87 -4.55 -3.80 -9.95
N SER A 88 -3.64 -3.00 -9.41
CA SER A 88 -2.26 -3.39 -9.14
C SER A 88 -2.17 -4.62 -8.24
N TYR A 89 -3.11 -4.80 -7.30
CA TYR A 89 -3.20 -5.98 -6.45
C TYR A 89 -3.49 -7.26 -7.27
N LEU A 90 -4.49 -7.22 -8.16
CA LEU A 90 -4.81 -8.37 -9.02
C LEU A 90 -3.67 -8.67 -10.00
N GLN A 91 -2.98 -7.65 -10.49
CA GLN A 91 -1.78 -7.82 -11.31
C GLN A 91 -0.63 -8.47 -10.53
N HIS A 92 -0.49 -8.15 -9.25
CA HIS A 92 0.49 -8.79 -8.37
C HIS A 92 0.18 -10.26 -8.14
N LEU A 93 -1.09 -10.59 -7.84
CA LEU A 93 -1.54 -11.97 -7.66
C LEU A 93 -1.34 -12.83 -8.92
N ALA A 94 -1.61 -12.29 -10.11
CA ALA A 94 -1.40 -13.00 -11.36
C ALA A 94 0.07 -13.36 -11.64
N ARG A 95 1.02 -12.64 -11.03
CA ARG A 95 2.47 -12.87 -11.20
C ARG A 95 3.06 -13.82 -10.16
N SER A 96 2.43 -13.98 -9.00
CA SER A 96 2.88 -14.88 -7.92
C SER A 96 2.47 -16.35 -8.09
N THR A 97 1.68 -16.67 -9.12
CA THR A 97 1.22 -18.05 -9.41
C THR A 97 2.00 -18.71 -10.56
N ARG A 98 3.24 -18.26 -10.82
CA ARG A 98 4.15 -18.86 -11.81
C ARG A 98 5.41 -19.37 -11.14
#